data_AF-A0A0C2HEG0-F1
#
_entry.id   AF-A0A0C2HEG0-F1
#
_cell.length_a   1.000
_cell.length_b   1.000
_cell.length_c   1.000
_cell.angle_alpha   90.00
_cell.angle_beta   90.00
_cell.angle_gamma   90.00
#
_symmetry.space_group_name_H-M   'P 1'
#
loop_
_entity.id
_entity.type
_entity.pdbx_description
1 polymer ?
#
loop_
_entity_poly.entity_id
_entity_poly.type
_entity_poly.pdbx_seq_one_letter_code
_entity_poly.pdbx_strand_id
1 'polypeptide(L)'
;MGTIDPRVFLDDPSTQASMDYVLNCVNEVDGEFSQEFYDHVAKCWADKGVQACYERSSEYQLIDCAKYFLDKIDIVRQPNYDPTEQ
;
A
#
# COMPACT_ATOMS: atom_id res chain seq x y z
N MET A 1 -6.25 -16.59 -6.00
CA MET A 1 -5.71 -15.21 -5.98
C MET A 1 -4.79 -15.05 -7.18
N GLY A 2 -5.18 -14.22 -8.15
CA GLY A 2 -4.44 -14.07 -9.41
C GLY A 2 -3.09 -13.42 -9.16
N THR A 3 -2.00 -14.17 -9.35
CA THR A 3 -0.66 -13.60 -9.39
C THR A 3 -0.40 -13.14 -10.81
N ILE A 4 -0.06 -11.87 -10.97
CA ILE A 4 0.36 -11.26 -12.23
C ILE A 4 1.55 -12.07 -12.79
N ASP A 5 1.54 -12.40 -14.09
CA ASP A 5 2.59 -13.18 -14.76
C ASP A 5 3.29 -12.33 -15.83
N PRO A 6 4.63 -12.21 -15.84
CA PRO A 6 5.58 -12.71 -14.84
C PRO A 6 5.40 -12.00 -13.49
N ARG A 7 5.71 -12.70 -12.40
CA ARG A 7 5.62 -12.13 -11.04
C ARG A 7 6.56 -10.95 -10.88
N VAL A 8 6.07 -9.92 -10.21
CA VAL A 8 6.89 -8.81 -9.75
C VAL A 8 7.49 -9.19 -8.40
N PHE A 9 8.79 -8.94 -8.25
CA PHE A 9 9.51 -9.14 -7.01
C PHE A 9 9.78 -7.78 -6.36
N LEU A 10 9.91 -7.78 -5.03
CA LEU A 10 10.40 -6.61 -4.32
C LEU A 10 11.81 -6.25 -4.78
N ASP A 11 12.08 -4.94 -4.84
CA ASP A 11 13.44 -4.44 -5.09
C ASP A 11 14.28 -4.53 -3.81
N ASP A 12 13.70 -4.19 -2.65
CA ASP A 12 14.35 -4.30 -1.34
C ASP A 12 13.80 -5.48 -0.52
N PRO A 13 14.64 -6.45 -0.11
CA PRO A 13 14.22 -7.54 0.78
C PRO A 13 13.72 -7.04 2.15
N SER A 14 14.12 -5.85 2.60
CA SER A 14 13.64 -5.27 3.85
C SER A 14 12.17 -4.82 3.79
N THR A 15 11.63 -4.64 2.57
CA THR A 15 10.21 -4.35 2.32
C THR A 15 9.33 -5.56 2.60
N GLN A 16 9.86 -6.78 2.46
CA GLN A 16 9.09 -8.02 2.64
C GLN A 16 8.43 -8.07 4.03
N ALA A 17 9.17 -7.74 5.08
CA ALA A 17 8.63 -7.68 6.44
C ALA A 17 7.48 -6.68 6.60
N SER A 18 7.53 -5.55 5.86
CA SER A 18 6.45 -4.55 5.86
C SER A 18 5.23 -5.04 5.09
N MET A 19 5.45 -5.78 4.00
CA MET A 19 4.37 -6.39 3.23
C MET A 19 3.63 -7.45 4.05
N ASP A 20 4.37 -8.33 4.73
CA ASP A 20 3.80 -9.34 5.61
C ASP A 20 3.00 -8.70 6.76
N TYR A 21 3.50 -7.62 7.35
CA TYR A 21 2.76 -6.85 8.37
C TYR A 21 1.45 -6.28 7.82
N VAL A 22 1.50 -5.57 6.69
CA VAL A 22 0.31 -4.96 6.08
C VAL A 22 -0.73 -6.02 5.71
N LEU A 23 -0.31 -7.15 5.13
CA LEU A 23 -1.21 -8.26 4.78
C LEU A 23 -1.85 -8.89 6.03
N ASN A 24 -1.13 -8.96 7.14
CA ASN A 24 -1.69 -9.43 8.41
C ASN A 24 -2.71 -8.44 8.99
N CYS A 25 -2.42 -7.14 8.96
CA CYS A 25 -3.32 -6.10 9.45
C CYS A 25 -4.63 -5.96 8.64
N VAL A 26 -4.61 -6.18 7.32
CA VAL A 26 -5.82 -6.10 6.48
C VAL A 26 -6.88 -7.16 6.87
N ASN A 27 -6.48 -8.25 7.55
CA ASN A 27 -7.42 -9.24 8.06
C ASN A 27 -8.08 -8.81 9.38
N GLU A 28 -7.60 -7.75 10.05
CA GLU A 28 -8.20 -7.21 11.26
C GLU A 28 -9.23 -6.13 10.90
N VAL A 29 -10.50 -6.53 10.84
CA VAL A 29 -11.61 -5.76 10.22
C VAL A 29 -12.14 -4.59 11.08
N ASP A 30 -11.71 -4.44 12.33
CA ASP A 30 -12.35 -3.53 13.31
C ASP A 30 -11.37 -2.62 14.08
N GLY A 31 -10.12 -2.48 13.63
CA GLY A 31 -9.10 -1.68 14.30
C GLY A 31 -8.86 -0.31 13.69
N GLU A 32 -8.61 0.71 14.52
CA GLU A 32 -7.93 1.93 14.07
C GLU A 32 -6.52 1.54 13.58
N PHE A 33 -6.14 1.95 12.38
CA PHE A 33 -4.79 1.73 11.87
C PHE A 33 -3.77 2.53 12.70
N SER A 34 -2.76 1.84 13.23
CA SER A 34 -1.67 2.46 13.99
C SER A 34 -0.75 3.28 13.07
N GLN A 35 0.02 4.20 13.65
CA GLN A 35 1.08 4.93 12.89
C GLN A 35 2.08 3.97 12.23
N GLU A 36 2.38 2.85 12.89
CA GLU A 36 3.26 1.79 12.37
C GLU A 36 2.70 1.16 11.07
N PHE A 37 1.38 0.98 10.97
CA PHE A 37 0.75 0.52 9.73
C PHE A 37 1.02 1.49 8.57
N TYR A 38 0.83 2.79 8.79
CA TYR A 38 1.09 3.80 7.77
C TYR A 38 2.57 3.85 7.36
N ASP A 39 3.50 3.69 8.30
CA ASP A 39 4.93 3.63 8.01
C ASP A 39 5.28 2.39 7.14
N HIS A 40 4.70 1.23 7.44
CA HIS A 40 4.87 0.03 6.62
C HIS A 40 4.26 0.17 5.23
N VAL A 41 3.07 0.77 5.11
CA VAL A 41 2.44 1.06 3.81
C VAL A 41 3.30 2.02 2.99
N ALA A 42 3.78 3.11 3.59
CA ALA A 42 4.67 4.07 2.93
C ALA A 42 5.96 3.41 2.45
N LYS A 43 6.56 2.54 3.27
CA LYS A 43 7.75 1.78 2.91
C LYS A 43 7.50 0.83 1.74
N CYS A 44 6.39 0.10 1.76
CA CYS A 44 5.98 -0.75 0.63
C CYS A 44 5.75 0.09 -0.63
N TRP A 45 5.08 1.23 -0.53
CA TRP A 45 4.82 2.10 -1.67
C TRP A 45 6.10 2.68 -2.27
N ALA A 46 7.11 2.98 -1.46
CA ALA A 46 8.40 3.48 -1.92
C ALA A 46 9.25 2.42 -2.65
N ASP A 47 8.91 1.13 -2.55
CA ASP A 47 9.63 0.04 -3.21
C ASP A 47 9.36 0.03 -4.72
N LYS A 48 10.44 -0.06 -5.51
CA LYS A 48 10.33 -0.05 -6.98
C LYS A 48 9.61 -1.27 -7.53
N GLY A 49 9.73 -2.42 -6.86
CA GLY A 49 8.97 -3.62 -7.20
C GLY A 49 7.47 -3.40 -7.00
N VAL A 50 7.07 -2.75 -5.92
CA VAL A 50 5.66 -2.39 -5.69
C VAL A 50 5.16 -1.39 -6.72
N GLN A 51 5.96 -0.38 -7.07
CA GLN A 51 5.63 0.57 -8.15
C GLN A 51 5.46 -0.13 -9.50
N ALA A 52 6.36 -1.05 -9.86
CA ALA A 52 6.26 -1.83 -11.09
C ALA A 52 5.03 -2.75 -11.11
N CYS A 53 4.60 -3.24 -9.95
CA CYS A 53 3.34 -3.96 -9.80
C CYS A 53 2.14 -3.04 -10.05
N TYR A 54 2.15 -1.84 -9.47
CA TYR A 54 1.12 -0.82 -9.67
C TYR A 54 0.99 -0.36 -11.13
N GLU A 55 2.09 -0.21 -11.87
CA GLU A 55 2.04 0.12 -13.31
C GLU A 55 1.29 -0.93 -14.13
N ARG A 56 1.23 -2.16 -13.62
CA ARG A 56 0.48 -3.29 -14.19
C ARG A 56 -0.89 -3.49 -13.56
N SER A 57 -1.39 -2.48 -12.85
CA SER A 57 -2.72 -2.50 -12.21
C SER A 57 -3.87 -2.76 -13.18
N SER A 58 -3.68 -2.58 -14.49
CA SER A 58 -4.64 -3.01 -15.52
C SER A 58 -4.88 -4.52 -15.57
N GLU A 59 -3.98 -5.34 -15.01
CA GLU A 59 -4.07 -6.80 -15.00
C GLU A 59 -4.86 -7.35 -13.80
N TYR A 60 -5.23 -6.49 -12.84
CA TYR A 60 -6.00 -6.87 -11.65
C TYR A 60 -7.00 -5.78 -11.26
N GLN A 61 -7.85 -6.04 -10.27
CA GLN A 61 -8.80 -5.05 -9.79
C GLN A 61 -8.09 -4.15 -8.77
N LEU A 62 -7.70 -2.96 -9.20
CA LEU A 62 -7.20 -1.89 -8.32
C LEU A 62 -8.14 -0.69 -8.42
N ILE A 63 -8.38 -0.03 -7.28
CA ILE A 63 -9.22 1.17 -7.22
C ILE A 63 -8.46 2.33 -7.88
N ASP A 64 -9.12 3.11 -8.75
CA ASP A 64 -8.49 4.22 -9.47
C ASP A 64 -7.83 5.25 -8.52
N CYS A 65 -8.44 5.48 -7.36
CA CYS A 65 -7.94 6.39 -6.34
C CYS A 65 -6.78 5.83 -5.50
N ALA A 66 -6.34 4.58 -5.71
CA ALA A 66 -5.32 3.95 -4.87
C ALA A 66 -4.01 4.76 -4.84
N LYS A 67 -3.50 5.17 -6.00
CA LYS A 67 -2.29 6.01 -6.08
C LYS A 67 -2.45 7.33 -5.35
N TYR A 68 -3.62 7.96 -5.48
CA TYR A 68 -3.89 9.24 -4.85
C TYR A 68 -3.78 9.16 -3.32
N PHE A 69 -4.35 8.11 -2.72
CA PHE A 69 -4.26 7.90 -1.27
C PHE A 69 -2.86 7.45 -0.83
N LEU A 70 -2.21 6.56 -1.59
CA LEU A 70 -0.88 6.05 -1.26
C LEU A 70 0.19 7.14 -1.36
N ASP A 71 0.10 8.04 -2.34
CA ASP A 71 1.00 9.21 -2.44
C ASP A 71 0.78 10.22 -1.31
N LYS A 72 -0.42 10.24 -0.71
CA LYS A 72 -0.80 11.13 0.38
C LYS A 72 -0.89 10.39 1.72
N ILE A 73 -0.26 9.22 1.85
CA ILE A 73 -0.36 8.40 3.07
C ILE A 73 0.10 9.18 4.32
N ASP A 74 1.08 10.07 4.18
CA ASP A 74 1.55 10.98 5.23
C ASP A 74 0.53 12.01 5.69
N ILE A 75 -0.42 12.35 4.82
CA ILE A 75 -1.52 13.28 5.11
C ILE A 75 -2.68 12.49 5.72
N VAL A 76 -2.99 11.32 5.14
CA VAL A 76 -4.07 10.43 5.61
C VAL A 76 -3.80 9.90 7.02
N ARG A 77 -2.53 9.63 7.39
CA ARG A 77 -2.17 9.19 8.74
C ARG A 77 -2.35 10.26 9.83
N GLN A 78 -2.59 11.53 9.45
CA GLN A 78 -2.76 12.59 10.43
C GLN A 78 -4.13 12.45 11.10
N PRO A 79 -4.20 12.56 12.44
CA PRO A 79 -5.47 12.42 13.16
C PRO A 79 -6.47 13.55 12.86
N ASN A 80 -5.99 14.67 12.31
CA ASN A 80 -6.77 15.82 11.87
C ASN A 80 -6.92 15.88 10.34
N TYR A 81 -6.78 14.75 9.66
CA TYR A 81 -7.01 14.67 8.22
C TYR A 81 -8.47 15.05 7.90
N ASP A 82 -8.63 16.15 7.16
CA ASP A 82 -9.90 16.57 6.59
C ASP A 82 -9.86 16.23 5.09
N PRO A 83 -10.71 15.29 4.62
CA PRO A 83 -10.70 14.89 3.22
C PRO A 83 -11.14 16.07 2.35
N THR A 84 -10.18 16.67 1.64
CA THR A 84 -10.48 17.75 0.70
C THR A 84 -11.34 17.22 -0.44
N GLU A 85 -12.46 17.90 -0.75
CA GLU A 85 -13.26 17.61 -1.93
C GLU A 85 -12.38 17.78 -3.18
N GLN A 86 -12.13 16.68 -3.89
CA GLN A 86 -11.37 16.65 -5.14
C GLN A 86 -12.26 16.20 -6.29
#